data_AF-A0A932P8E2-F1
#
_entry.id   AF-A0A932P8E2-F1
#
_cell.length_a   1.000
_cell.length_b   1.000
_cell.length_c   1.000
_cell.angle_alpha   90.00
_cell.angle_beta   90.00
_cell.angle_gamma   90.00
#
_symmetry.space_group_name_H-M   'P 1'
#
loop_
_entity.id
_entity.type
_entity.pdbx_description
1 polymer ?
#
loop_
_entity_poly.entity_id
_entity_poly.type
_entity_poly.pdbx_seq_one_letter_code
_entity_poly.pdbx_strand_id
1 'polypeptide(L)' 'LIPVKTLDFHGGINITLGLPILRTSPDHGTALDIAGQNKANPSSTIAALKRAAQLARNAS' A
#
# COMPACT_ATOMS: atom_id res chain seq x y z
N LEU A 1 1.35 -11.25 12.17
CA LEU A 1 0.87 -11.52 10.78
C LEU A 1 2.02 -12.11 9.96
N ILE A 2 2.31 -13.39 10.14
CA ILE A 2 3.31 -14.12 9.36
C ILE A 2 2.73 -14.62 8.01
N PRO A 3 1.48 -15.12 7.92
CA PRO A 3 0.98 -15.71 6.67
C PRO A 3 0.71 -14.71 5.54
N VAL A 4 0.30 -13.47 5.87
CA VAL A 4 -0.04 -12.44 4.86
C VAL A 4 1.22 -11.92 4.18
N LYS A 5 2.33 -11.77 4.92
CA LYS A 5 3.61 -11.31 4.37
C LYS A 5 4.27 -12.33 3.42
N THR A 6 3.97 -13.61 3.58
CA THR A 6 4.51 -14.68 2.70
C THR A 6 3.78 -14.81 1.37
N LEU A 7 2.52 -14.39 1.26
CA LEU A 7 1.73 -14.50 0.03
C LEU A 7 1.88 -13.28 -0.90
N ASP A 8 2.31 -12.13 -0.39
CA ASP A 8 2.31 -10.88 -1.16
C ASP A 8 3.65 -10.14 -1.06
N PHE A 9 4.71 -10.85 -1.44
CA PHE A 9 6.10 -10.42 -1.25
C PHE A 9 6.46 -9.09 -1.94
N HIS A 10 5.63 -8.57 -2.86
CA HIS A 10 5.90 -7.33 -3.62
C HIS A 10 4.68 -6.39 -3.78
N GLY A 11 3.48 -6.79 -3.34
CA GLY A 11 2.22 -6.08 -3.61
C GLY A 11 1.40 -5.69 -2.38
N GLY A 12 1.88 -6.02 -1.17
CA GLY A 12 1.15 -5.76 0.07
C GLY A 12 0.67 -4.31 0.19
N ILE A 13 -0.60 -4.14 0.56
CA ILE A 13 -1.22 -2.84 0.87
C ILE A 13 -1.84 -2.89 2.26
N ASN A 14 -1.76 -1.78 2.96
CA ASN A 14 -2.40 -1.60 4.27
C ASN A 14 -3.71 -0.84 4.08
N ILE A 15 -4.82 -1.39 4.57
CA ILE A 15 -6.14 -0.73 4.62
C ILE A 15 -6.50 -0.50 6.08
N THR A 16 -6.89 0.73 6.43
CA THR A 16 -7.34 1.05 7.79
C THR A 16 -8.86 1.04 7.86
N LEU A 17 -9.40 0.15 8.70
CA LEU A 17 -10.83 0.05 8.97
C LEU A 17 -11.21 0.93 10.18
N GLY A 18 -12.47 1.39 10.22
CA GLY A 18 -13.02 2.16 11.35
C GLY A 18 -12.78 3.67 11.29
N LEU A 19 -12.07 4.19 10.29
CA LEU A 19 -11.98 5.63 10.05
C LEU A 19 -13.23 6.13 9.29
N PRO A 20 -13.63 7.41 9.49
CA PRO A 20 -14.74 8.01 8.75
C PRO A 20 -14.39 8.31 7.28
N ILE A 21 -13.17 7.99 6.85
CA ILE A 21 -12.68 8.15 5.48
C ILE A 21 -11.96 6.89 5.04
N LEU A 22 -11.97 6.63 3.73
CA LEU A 22 -11.18 5.56 3.13
C LEU A 22 -9.69 5.88 3.26
N ARG A 23 -8.91 4.94 3.83
CA ARG A 23 -7.45 5.09 3.98
C ARG A 23 -6.72 3.82 3.58
N THR A 24 -5.84 3.96 2.58
CA THR A 24 -4.86 2.93 2.17
C THR A 24 -3.43 3.46 2.34
N SER A 25 -2.45 2.57 2.41
CA SER A 25 -1.02 2.93 2.45
C SER A 25 -0.14 1.80 1.90
N PRO A 26 1.07 2.10 1.41
CA PRO A 26 2.04 1.07 1.04
C PRO A 26 2.45 0.21 2.26
N ASP A 27 3.02 -0.96 1.99
CA ASP A 27 3.52 -1.91 3.02
C ASP A 27 5.03 -1.79 3.30
N HIS A 28 5.69 -0.80 2.69
CA HIS A 28 7.09 -0.49 2.97
C HIS A 28 7.26 0.76 3.84
N GLY A 29 8.43 0.86 4.48
CA GLY A 29 8.85 2.03 5.24
C GLY A 29 9.44 3.13 4.35
N THR A 30 10.19 4.05 4.97
CA THR A 30 10.74 5.25 4.32
C THR A 30 11.92 5.00 3.39
N ALA A 31 12.63 3.88 3.55
CA ALA A 31 13.79 3.50 2.72
C ALA A 31 14.84 4.63 2.57
N LEU A 32 15.22 5.26 3.70
CA LEU A 32 16.10 6.44 3.73
C LEU A 32 17.49 6.16 3.12
N ASP A 33 17.97 4.93 3.25
CA ASP A 33 19.24 4.44 2.70
C ASP A 33 19.30 4.48 1.18
N ILE A 34 18.15 4.50 0.50
CA ILE A 34 18.03 4.58 -0.97
C ILE A 34 17.32 5.84 -1.45
N ALA A 35 17.01 6.79 -0.56
CA ALA A 35 16.37 8.04 -0.91
C ALA A 35 17.23 8.83 -1.92
N GLY A 36 16.61 9.32 -3.00
CA GLY A 36 17.30 10.05 -4.07
C GLY A 36 18.15 9.19 -5.02
N GLN A 37 18.26 7.87 -4.81
CA GLN A 37 19.07 6.98 -5.66
C GLN A 37 18.28 6.35 -6.82
N ASN A 38 16.98 6.65 -6.93
CA ASN A 38 16.08 6.07 -7.92
C ASN A 38 16.03 4.52 -7.91
N LYS A 39 16.19 3.91 -6.72
CA LYS A 39 16.15 2.45 -6.50
C LYS A 39 14.86 1.94 -5.84
N ALA A 40 13.98 2.84 -5.42
CA ALA A 40 12.75 2.46 -4.73
C ALA A 40 11.79 1.72 -5.67
N ASN A 41 11.17 0.65 -5.19
CA ASN A 41 10.12 -0.06 -5.93
C ASN A 41 8.75 0.59 -5.63
N PRO A 42 8.09 1.25 -6.60
CA PRO A 42 6.83 1.94 -6.36
C PRO A 42 5.59 1.03 -6.34
N SER A 43 5.74 -0.28 -6.57
CA SER A 43 4.62 -1.20 -6.84
C SER A 43 3.55 -1.20 -5.74
N SER A 44 3.95 -1.25 -4.46
CA SER A 44 3.02 -1.23 -3.32
C SER A 44 2.26 0.11 -3.21
N THR A 45 2.93 1.24 -3.47
CA THR A 45 2.27 2.56 -3.48
C THR A 45 1.24 2.65 -4.60
N ILE A 46 1.59 2.18 -5.80
CA ILE A 46 0.67 2.14 -6.95
C ILE A 46 -0.54 1.24 -6.65
N ALA A 47 -0.32 0.06 -6.04
CA ALA A 47 -1.38 -0.84 -5.64
C ALA A 47 -2.33 -0.20 -4.61
N ALA A 48 -1.78 0.52 -3.61
CA ALA A 48 -2.56 1.21 -2.59
C ALA A 48 -3.49 2.28 -3.19
N LEU A 49 -2.99 3.04 -4.17
CA LEU A 49 -3.78 4.05 -4.90
C LEU A 49 -4.89 3.40 -5.74
N LYS A 50 -4.56 2.35 -6.51
CA LYS A 50 -5.55 1.63 -7.32
C LYS A 50 -6.67 1.05 -6.45
N ARG A 51 -6.31 0.47 -5.30
CA ARG A 51 -7.29 -0.08 -4.36
C ARG A 51 -8.19 1.00 -3.77
N ALA A 52 -7.61 2.14 -3.37
CA ALA A 52 -8.40 3.27 -2.89
C ALA A 52 -9.42 3.72 -3.94
N ALA A 53 -8.99 3.91 -5.20
CA ALA A 53 -9.89 4.29 -6.29
C ALA A 53 -11.00 3.27 -6.54
N GLN A 54 -10.70 1.97 -6.44
CA GLN A 54 -11.70 0.91 -6.58
C GLN A 54 -12.74 0.94 -5.45
N LEU A 55 -12.28 1.06 -4.20
CA LEU A 55 -13.17 1.11 -3.04
C LEU A 55 -14.04 2.37 -3.05
N ALA A 56 -13.47 3.51 -3.45
CA ALA A 56 -14.22 4.76 -3.60
C ALA A 56 -15.35 4.66 -4.64
N ARG A 57 -15.12 3.98 -5.78
CA ARG A 57 -16.17 3.75 -6.79
C ARG A 57 -17.29 2.83 -6.31
N ASN A 58 -16.98 1.88 -5.43
CA ASN A 58 -17.95 0.90 -4.92
C ASN A 58 -18.73 1.41 -3.68
N ALA A 59 -18.33 2.54 -3.11
CA ALA A 59 -19.00 3.16 -1.97
C ALA A 59 -20.12 4.12 -2.37
N SER A 60 -20.35 4.30 -3.68
CA SER A 60 -21.39 5.13 -4.30
C SER A 60 -22.68 4.37 -4.54
#